data_AF-A0A1Q5RF57-F1
#
_entry.id   AF-A0A1Q5RF57-F1
#
_cell.length_a   1.000
_cell.length_b   1.000
_cell.length_c   1.000
_cell.angle_alpha   90.00
_cell.angle_beta   90.00
_cell.angle_gamma   90.00
#
_symmetry.space_group_name_H-M   'P 1'
#
loop_
_entity.id
_entity.type
_entity.pdbx_description
1 polymer ?
#
loop_
_entity_poly.entity_id
_entity_poly.type
_entity_poly.pdbx_seq_one_letter_code
_entity_poly.pdbx_strand_id
1 'polypeptide(L)'
;QAAPSRRSVLRGFAMGSAVSAMAATGLVAIVLRNDDEQRIENEVVSAHLRSLQAGHLIDVVSTDQHTVKPWFNGKLDVSPPVIDLTAQGFTLIGGRLDYVNAREIGAVVYKRRQHVINLFVAQTANTERKTAKVSTLQGFNIRRWSDRGLNYWAVSDLGADELSEFGDKFESAMRANKEG
;
A
#
# COMPACT_ATOMS: atom_id res chain seq x y z
N GLN A 1 46.65 39.96 22.42
CA GLN A 1 45.80 39.13 21.52
C GLN A 1 45.83 37.71 22.07
N ALA A 2 44.69 37.20 22.56
CA ALA A 2 44.62 35.92 23.27
C ALA A 2 44.53 34.75 22.29
N ALA A 3 45.44 33.78 22.40
CA ALA A 3 45.44 32.58 21.58
C ALA A 3 44.26 31.66 21.97
N PRO A 4 43.53 31.07 21.01
CA PRO A 4 42.42 30.18 21.31
C PRO A 4 42.92 28.91 22.01
N SER A 5 42.33 28.59 23.16
CA SER A 5 42.72 27.40 23.94
C SER A 5 42.32 26.10 23.23
N ARG A 6 43.20 25.11 23.22
CA ARG A 6 43.04 23.79 22.57
C ARG A 6 41.73 23.05 22.92
N ARG A 7 41.06 23.42 24.01
CA ARG A 7 39.77 22.84 24.45
C ARG A 7 38.55 23.37 23.68
N SER A 8 38.59 24.58 23.10
CA SER A 8 37.48 25.08 22.27
C SER A 8 37.45 24.41 20.90
N VAL A 9 38.62 24.12 20.34
CA VAL A 9 38.79 23.49 19.02
C VAL A 9 38.28 22.03 19.01
N LEU A 10 38.51 21.28 20.10
CA LEU A 10 37.98 19.91 20.24
C LEU A 10 36.45 19.86 20.41
N ARG A 11 35.84 20.83 21.10
CA ARG A 11 34.37 20.90 21.25
C ARG A 11 33.67 21.24 19.93
N GLY A 12 34.30 22.06 19.08
CA GLY A 12 33.80 22.36 17.72
C GLY A 12 33.81 21.12 16.82
N PHE A 13 34.86 20.29 16.88
CA PHE A 13 34.93 19.03 16.12
C PHE A 13 33.94 17.97 16.62
N ALA A 14 33.74 17.86 17.94
CA ALA A 14 32.82 16.89 18.53
C ALA A 14 31.33 17.22 18.27
N MET A 15 30.95 18.51 18.20
CA MET A 15 29.60 18.90 17.76
C MET A 15 29.39 18.72 16.26
N GLY A 16 30.40 19.02 15.43
CA GLY A 16 30.32 18.86 13.98
C GLY A 16 30.17 17.39 13.56
N SER A 17 30.90 16.47 14.19
CA SER A 17 30.82 15.04 13.90
C SER A 17 29.52 14.39 14.37
N ALA A 18 28.96 14.80 15.53
CA ALA A 18 27.68 14.28 16.01
C ALA A 18 26.50 14.70 15.10
N VAL A 19 26.45 15.96 14.67
CA VAL A 19 25.41 16.44 13.74
C VAL A 19 25.55 15.78 12.36
N SER A 20 26.78 15.58 11.89
CA SER A 20 27.06 14.91 10.61
C SER A 20 26.68 13.42 10.63
N ALA A 21 26.96 12.71 11.74
CA ALA A 21 26.59 11.31 11.90
C ALA A 21 25.06 11.11 12.02
N MET A 22 24.35 12.03 12.69
CA MET A 22 22.88 12.02 12.74
C MET A 22 22.26 12.35 11.38
N ALA A 23 22.83 13.31 10.64
CA ALA A 23 22.38 13.62 9.28
C ALA A 23 22.64 12.45 8.31
N ALA A 24 23.80 11.79 8.39
CA ALA A 24 24.12 10.64 7.56
C ALA A 24 23.23 9.44 7.86
N THR A 25 22.97 9.13 9.14
CA THR A 25 22.05 8.04 9.53
C THR A 25 20.61 8.35 9.12
N GLY A 26 20.15 9.60 9.24
CA GLY A 26 18.84 10.04 8.77
C GLY A 26 18.67 9.90 7.25
N LEU A 27 19.67 10.33 6.46
CA LEU A 27 19.64 10.20 5.00
C LEU A 27 19.63 8.74 4.54
N VAL A 28 20.46 7.88 5.15
CA VAL A 28 20.48 6.44 4.84
C VAL A 28 19.13 5.80 5.16
N ALA A 29 18.50 6.13 6.30
CA ALA A 29 17.19 5.60 6.65
C ALA A 29 16.08 6.05 5.68
N ILE A 30 16.14 7.27 5.15
CA ILE A 30 15.19 7.77 4.14
C ILE A 30 15.38 7.04 2.81
N VAL A 31 16.62 6.86 2.35
CA VAL A 31 16.92 6.16 1.08
C VAL A 31 16.43 4.71 1.12
N LEU A 32 16.79 3.96 2.18
CA LEU A 32 16.36 2.56 2.31
C LEU A 32 14.84 2.40 2.32
N ARG A 33 14.12 3.33 2.98
CA ARG A 33 12.64 3.32 2.99
C ARG A 33 12.03 3.58 1.62
N ASN A 34 12.62 4.49 0.84
CA ASN A 34 12.15 4.77 -0.52
C ASN A 34 12.40 3.59 -1.44
N ASP A 35 13.55 2.92 -1.33
CA ASP A 35 13.88 1.75 -2.14
C ASP A 35 12.91 0.59 -1.85
N ASP A 36 12.56 0.36 -0.58
CA ASP A 36 11.54 -0.62 -0.20
C ASP A 36 10.14 -0.26 -0.73
N GLU A 37 9.73 1.01 -0.65
CA GLU A 37 8.45 1.45 -1.21
C GLU A 37 8.39 1.24 -2.74
N GLN A 38 9.44 1.62 -3.47
CA GLN A 38 9.51 1.41 -4.91
C GLN A 38 9.53 -0.07 -5.29
N ARG A 39 10.26 -0.90 -4.54
CA ARG A 39 10.29 -2.35 -4.76
C ARG A 39 8.92 -2.97 -4.58
N ILE A 40 8.19 -2.59 -3.53
CA ILE A 40 6.82 -3.05 -3.31
C ILE A 40 5.90 -2.58 -4.44
N GLU A 41 6.00 -1.31 -4.88
CA GLU A 41 5.21 -0.78 -6.01
C GLU A 41 5.45 -1.60 -7.30
N ASN A 42 6.70 -1.94 -7.61
CA ASN A 42 7.05 -2.81 -8.74
C ASN A 42 6.44 -4.21 -8.62
N GLU A 43 6.46 -4.78 -7.43
CA GLU A 43 5.94 -6.13 -7.20
C GLU A 43 4.41 -6.20 -7.22
N VAL A 44 3.69 -5.19 -6.71
CA VAL A 44 2.21 -5.15 -6.81
C VAL A 44 1.76 -4.93 -8.25
N VAL A 45 2.49 -4.15 -9.06
CA VAL A 45 2.23 -4.06 -10.51
C VAL A 45 2.53 -5.38 -11.21
N SER A 46 3.62 -6.04 -10.84
CA SER A 46 3.94 -7.37 -11.38
C SER A 46 2.85 -8.39 -11.03
N ALA A 47 2.35 -8.38 -9.78
CA ALA A 47 1.24 -9.23 -9.36
C ALA A 47 -0.06 -8.90 -10.11
N HIS A 48 -0.33 -7.62 -10.36
CA HIS A 48 -1.45 -7.19 -11.18
C HIS A 48 -1.34 -7.76 -12.60
N LEU A 49 -0.20 -7.59 -13.27
CA LEU A 49 0.05 -8.12 -14.61
C LEU A 49 -0.09 -9.65 -14.68
N ARG A 50 0.51 -10.39 -13.74
CA ARG A 50 0.38 -11.86 -13.67
C ARG A 50 -1.08 -12.29 -13.58
N SER A 51 -1.89 -11.60 -12.77
CA SER A 51 -3.32 -11.93 -12.61
C SER A 51 -4.12 -11.74 -13.90
N LEU A 52 -3.72 -10.79 -14.75
CA LEU A 52 -4.37 -10.55 -16.05
C LEU A 52 -3.95 -11.58 -17.13
N GLN A 53 -2.70 -12.05 -17.10
CA GLN A 53 -2.16 -12.97 -18.11
C GLN A 53 -2.56 -14.43 -17.90
N ALA A 54 -2.55 -14.90 -16.65
CA ALA A 54 -2.71 -16.32 -16.34
C ALA A 54 -4.17 -16.78 -16.20
N GLY A 55 -5.15 -15.89 -16.40
CA GLY A 55 -6.55 -16.17 -16.05
C GLY A 55 -6.80 -16.35 -14.55
N HIS A 56 -5.76 -16.18 -13.72
CA HIS A 56 -5.77 -16.27 -12.26
C HIS A 56 -6.18 -14.93 -11.64
N LEU A 57 -7.25 -14.34 -12.17
CA LEU A 57 -7.70 -13.03 -11.69
C LEU A 57 -8.31 -13.14 -10.29
N ILE A 58 -9.07 -14.22 -10.06
CA ILE A 58 -9.88 -14.47 -8.87
C ILE A 58 -9.85 -15.96 -8.53
N ASP A 59 -9.64 -16.28 -7.26
CA ASP A 59 -9.75 -17.64 -6.72
C ASP A 59 -11.17 -17.93 -6.22
N VAL A 60 -11.84 -16.90 -5.70
CA VAL A 60 -13.25 -16.93 -5.34
C VAL A 60 -14.02 -15.97 -6.22
N VAL A 61 -14.84 -16.53 -7.09
CA VAL A 61 -15.70 -15.76 -8.01
C VAL A 61 -17.02 -15.46 -7.31
N SER A 62 -17.14 -14.26 -6.75
CA SER A 62 -18.41 -13.81 -6.16
C SER A 62 -18.48 -12.29 -6.11
N THR A 63 -19.65 -11.76 -6.42
CA THR A 63 -19.98 -10.34 -6.25
C THR A 63 -20.52 -10.06 -4.84
N ASP A 64 -20.76 -11.09 -4.03
CA ASP A 64 -21.25 -10.97 -2.66
C ASP A 64 -20.10 -11.00 -1.65
N GLN A 65 -19.97 -9.92 -0.90
CA GLN A 65 -18.99 -9.80 0.17
C GLN A 65 -19.13 -10.92 1.23
N HIS A 66 -20.32 -11.47 1.45
CA HIS A 66 -20.55 -12.55 2.42
C HIS A 66 -20.07 -13.91 1.91
N THR A 67 -19.69 -14.01 0.64
CA THR A 67 -18.95 -15.16 0.10
C THR A 67 -17.44 -14.91 0.16
N VAL A 68 -17.00 -13.71 -0.20
CA VAL A 68 -15.56 -13.40 -0.32
C VAL A 68 -14.88 -13.25 1.05
N LYS A 69 -15.52 -12.60 2.04
CA LYS A 69 -14.91 -12.44 3.39
C LYS A 69 -14.61 -13.79 4.04
N PRO A 70 -15.58 -14.74 4.14
CA PRO A 70 -15.29 -16.02 4.78
C PRO A 70 -14.27 -16.85 3.99
N TRP A 71 -14.18 -16.67 2.66
CA TRP A 71 -13.17 -17.35 1.87
C TRP A 71 -11.74 -16.96 2.26
N PHE A 72 -11.50 -15.70 2.65
CA PHE A 72 -10.18 -15.28 3.15
C PHE A 72 -9.86 -15.81 4.55
N ASN A 73 -10.86 -16.18 5.35
CA ASN A 73 -10.63 -16.67 6.71
C ASN A 73 -9.84 -17.98 6.68
N GLY A 74 -8.73 -18.01 7.40
CA GLY A 74 -7.81 -19.15 7.46
C GLY A 74 -6.83 -19.25 6.29
N LYS A 75 -6.86 -18.33 5.32
CA LYS A 75 -5.84 -18.20 4.26
C LYS A 75 -4.81 -17.09 4.53
N LEU A 76 -5.17 -16.14 5.39
CA LEU A 76 -4.34 -15.00 5.77
C LEU A 76 -4.44 -14.82 7.28
N ASP A 77 -3.35 -14.37 7.89
CA ASP A 77 -3.32 -13.97 9.32
C ASP A 77 -4.33 -12.85 9.61
N VAL A 78 -4.54 -11.95 8.64
CA VAL A 78 -5.52 -10.88 8.70
C VAL A 78 -6.30 -10.81 7.39
N SER A 79 -7.61 -11.11 7.47
CA SER A 79 -8.49 -11.05 6.31
C SER A 79 -8.65 -9.61 5.79
N PRO A 80 -8.51 -9.38 4.47
CA PRO A 80 -8.73 -8.07 3.90
C PRO A 80 -10.18 -7.63 4.07
N PRO A 81 -10.43 -6.33 4.30
CA PRO A 81 -11.78 -5.81 4.26
C PRO A 81 -12.34 -5.91 2.84
N VAL A 82 -13.52 -6.52 2.74
CA VAL A 82 -14.29 -6.59 1.48
C VAL A 82 -15.52 -5.71 1.65
N ILE A 83 -15.73 -4.78 0.72
CA ILE A 83 -16.87 -3.85 0.77
C ILE A 83 -17.55 -3.90 -0.59
N ASP A 84 -18.86 -4.06 -0.60
CA ASP A 84 -19.61 -3.87 -1.83
C ASP A 84 -19.67 -2.38 -2.20
N LEU A 85 -19.02 -2.04 -3.31
CA LEU A 85 -19.02 -0.69 -3.90
C LEU A 85 -19.80 -0.63 -5.22
N THR A 86 -20.64 -1.63 -5.50
CA THR A 86 -21.36 -1.77 -6.78
C THR A 86 -22.28 -0.59 -7.04
N ALA A 87 -23.00 -0.11 -6.02
CA ALA A 87 -23.86 1.06 -6.11
C ALA A 87 -23.09 2.34 -6.46
N GLN A 88 -21.79 2.39 -6.18
CA GLN A 88 -20.90 3.50 -6.48
C GLN A 88 -20.12 3.31 -7.79
N GLY A 89 -20.45 2.29 -8.59
CA GLY A 89 -19.85 2.03 -9.90
C GLY A 89 -18.62 1.12 -9.90
N PHE A 90 -18.30 0.51 -8.76
CA PHE A 90 -17.16 -0.40 -8.59
C PHE A 90 -17.64 -1.77 -8.13
N THR A 91 -17.90 -2.65 -9.10
CA THR A 91 -18.44 -3.98 -8.82
C THR A 91 -17.37 -4.86 -8.21
N LEU A 92 -17.64 -5.43 -7.03
CA LEU A 92 -16.84 -6.53 -6.48
C LEU A 92 -16.99 -7.74 -7.40
N ILE A 93 -15.89 -8.37 -7.82
CA ILE A 93 -15.93 -9.57 -8.67
C ILE A 93 -15.26 -10.78 -8.02
N GLY A 94 -14.60 -10.61 -6.88
CA GLY A 94 -14.07 -11.70 -6.10
C GLY A 94 -12.85 -11.33 -5.26
N GLY A 95 -12.08 -12.36 -4.94
CA GLY A 95 -10.80 -12.23 -4.25
C GLY A 95 -9.83 -13.33 -4.65
N ARG A 96 -8.56 -13.11 -4.36
CA ARG A 96 -7.51 -14.13 -4.48
C ARG A 96 -6.46 -13.96 -3.40
N LEU A 97 -5.71 -15.03 -3.17
CA LEU A 97 -4.46 -14.99 -2.42
C LEU A 97 -3.33 -14.72 -3.42
N ASP A 98 -2.42 -13.81 -3.09
CA ASP A 98 -1.26 -13.50 -3.92
C ASP A 98 -0.01 -13.42 -3.05
N TYR A 99 1.14 -13.25 -3.68
CA TYR A 99 2.43 -13.10 -3.01
C TYR A 99 3.17 -11.86 -3.52
N VAL A 100 3.53 -10.99 -2.58
CA VAL A 100 4.37 -9.82 -2.79
C VAL A 100 5.50 -9.90 -1.78
N ASN A 101 6.74 -9.84 -2.24
CA ASN A 101 7.96 -9.91 -1.45
C ASN A 101 8.02 -11.15 -0.55
N ALA A 102 7.70 -12.32 -1.12
CA ALA A 102 7.58 -13.60 -0.40
C ALA A 102 6.60 -13.58 0.78
N ARG A 103 5.68 -12.61 0.80
CA ARG A 103 4.65 -12.47 1.83
C ARG A 103 3.26 -12.62 1.22
N GLU A 104 2.43 -13.37 1.92
CA GLU A 104 1.02 -13.54 1.59
C GLU A 104 0.28 -12.21 1.67
N ILE A 105 -0.45 -11.91 0.60
CA ILE A 105 -1.23 -10.69 0.47
C ILE A 105 -2.63 -11.06 -0.04
N GLY A 106 -3.65 -10.41 0.51
CA GLY A 106 -5.01 -10.53 0.00
C GLY A 106 -5.20 -9.59 -1.16
N ALA A 107 -5.73 -10.07 -2.29
CA ALA A 107 -6.18 -9.21 -3.38
C ALA A 107 -7.70 -9.31 -3.50
N VAL A 108 -8.38 -8.19 -3.21
CA VAL A 108 -9.81 -8.05 -3.47
C VAL A 108 -9.97 -7.42 -4.85
N VAL A 109 -10.79 -8.04 -5.70
CA VAL A 109 -10.83 -7.66 -7.11
C VAL A 109 -12.15 -6.95 -7.40
N TYR A 110 -12.02 -5.74 -7.92
CA TYR A 110 -13.14 -4.93 -8.38
C TYR A 110 -13.05 -4.70 -9.88
N LYS A 111 -14.17 -4.29 -10.47
CA LYS A 111 -14.26 -3.91 -11.87
C LYS A 111 -15.04 -2.62 -12.03
N ARG A 112 -14.54 -1.73 -12.89
CA ARG A 112 -15.26 -0.56 -13.39
C ARG A 112 -15.29 -0.63 -14.90
N ARG A 113 -16.47 -0.80 -15.48
CA ARG A 113 -16.65 -1.05 -16.93
C ARG A 113 -15.86 -2.29 -17.37
N GLN A 114 -14.78 -2.15 -18.14
CA GLN A 114 -13.88 -3.26 -18.51
C GLN A 114 -12.57 -3.27 -17.71
N HIS A 115 -12.30 -2.24 -16.92
CA HIS A 115 -11.05 -2.09 -16.19
C HIS A 115 -11.09 -2.86 -14.88
N VAL A 116 -10.05 -3.67 -14.65
CA VAL A 116 -9.86 -4.44 -13.43
C VAL A 116 -9.10 -3.57 -12.43
N ILE A 117 -9.56 -3.60 -11.18
CA ILE A 117 -8.90 -2.96 -10.05
C ILE A 117 -8.53 -4.07 -9.06
N ASN A 118 -7.23 -4.29 -8.89
CA ASN A 118 -6.73 -5.17 -7.83
C ASN A 118 -6.46 -4.32 -6.59
N LEU A 119 -7.23 -4.53 -5.53
CA LEU A 119 -6.96 -3.96 -4.22
C LEU A 119 -6.16 -4.96 -3.39
N PHE A 120 -4.84 -4.78 -3.37
CA PHE A 120 -3.93 -5.55 -2.55
C PHE A 120 -3.93 -5.02 -1.11
N VAL A 121 -4.00 -5.92 -0.14
CA VAL A 121 -4.06 -5.60 1.29
C VAL A 121 -3.12 -6.51 2.05
N ALA A 122 -2.19 -5.90 2.79
CA ALA A 122 -1.24 -6.62 3.63
C ALA A 122 -1.20 -6.02 5.04
N GLN A 123 -1.09 -6.86 6.06
CA GLN A 123 -0.88 -6.37 7.43
C GLN A 123 0.49 -5.68 7.54
N THR A 124 0.61 -4.67 8.38
CA THR A 124 1.86 -3.97 8.66
C THR A 124 2.00 -3.78 10.16
N ALA A 125 3.23 -3.86 10.66
CA ALA A 125 3.52 -3.53 12.07
C ALA A 125 3.32 -2.03 12.35
N ASN A 126 3.36 -1.18 11.31
CA ASN A 126 3.10 0.25 11.45
C ASN A 126 1.58 0.52 11.47
N THR A 127 1.07 0.98 12.61
CA THR A 127 -0.34 1.35 12.78
C THR A 127 -0.62 2.81 12.42
N GLU A 128 0.40 3.61 12.11
CA GLU A 128 0.23 4.99 11.66
C GLU A 128 -0.59 5.04 10.37
N ARG A 129 -1.57 5.94 10.36
CA ARG A 129 -2.33 6.24 9.16
C ARG A 129 -1.45 7.08 8.23
N LYS A 130 -1.25 6.60 7.00
CA LYS A 130 -0.63 7.36 5.92
C LYS A 130 -1.70 7.78 4.93
N THR A 131 -1.72 9.06 4.59
CA THR A 131 -2.59 9.63 3.54
C THR A 131 -2.35 8.95 2.21
N ALA A 132 -3.41 8.84 1.41
CA ALA A 132 -3.34 8.29 0.08
C ALA A 132 -2.34 9.05 -0.81
N LYS A 133 -1.55 8.29 -1.56
CA LYS A 133 -0.68 8.79 -2.63
C LYS A 133 -0.98 8.02 -3.90
N VAL A 134 -0.94 8.72 -5.02
CA VAL A 134 -1.08 8.12 -6.35
C VAL A 134 0.28 8.20 -7.06
N SER A 135 0.72 7.07 -7.60
CA SER A 135 1.87 6.98 -8.50
C SER A 135 1.46 6.26 -9.78
N THR A 136 2.27 6.40 -10.83
CA THR A 136 2.06 5.70 -12.10
C THR A 136 3.31 4.90 -12.41
N LEU A 137 3.12 3.63 -12.77
CA LEU A 137 4.20 2.70 -13.07
C LEU A 137 3.78 1.78 -14.22
N GLN A 138 4.59 1.73 -15.28
CA GLN A 138 4.34 0.87 -16.45
C GLN A 138 2.94 1.04 -17.10
N GLY A 139 2.37 2.25 -17.04
CA GLY A 139 1.03 2.55 -17.57
C GLY A 139 -0.13 2.20 -16.63
N PHE A 140 0.15 1.66 -15.44
CA PHE A 140 -0.83 1.42 -14.40
C PHE A 140 -0.75 2.52 -13.34
N ASN A 141 -1.91 2.94 -12.84
CA ASN A 141 -2.00 3.81 -11.68
C ASN A 141 -2.05 2.97 -10.41
N ILE A 142 -1.33 3.44 -9.40
CA ILE A 142 -1.24 2.84 -8.07
C ILE A 142 -1.71 3.87 -7.08
N ARG A 143 -2.80 3.59 -6.36
CA ARG A 143 -3.19 4.36 -5.18
C ARG A 143 -2.81 3.58 -3.93
N ARG A 144 -1.94 4.15 -3.09
CA ARG A 144 -1.49 3.52 -1.85
C ARG A 144 -1.85 4.33 -0.62
N TRP A 145 -2.23 3.65 0.45
CA TRP A 145 -2.51 4.26 1.76
C TRP A 145 -2.30 3.24 2.87
N SER A 146 -2.23 3.68 4.12
CA SER A 146 -2.24 2.78 5.27
C SER A 146 -3.30 3.21 6.27
N ASP A 147 -4.01 2.24 6.81
CA ASP A 147 -5.00 2.47 7.85
C ASP A 147 -5.14 1.23 8.75
N ARG A 148 -5.20 1.45 10.06
CA ARG A 148 -5.47 0.40 11.07
C ARG A 148 -4.55 -0.83 10.98
N GLY A 149 -3.26 -0.61 10.74
CA GLY A 149 -2.29 -1.71 10.64
C GLY A 149 -2.39 -2.53 9.34
N LEU A 150 -3.08 -1.99 8.33
CA LEU A 150 -3.14 -2.53 6.98
C LEU A 150 -2.55 -1.53 5.99
N ASN A 151 -1.73 -2.02 5.07
CA ASN A 151 -1.32 -1.30 3.87
C ASN A 151 -2.21 -1.72 2.70
N TYR A 152 -2.56 -0.75 1.88
CA TYR A 152 -3.42 -0.93 0.73
C TYR A 152 -2.71 -0.43 -0.52
N TRP A 153 -2.84 -1.18 -1.61
CA TRP A 153 -2.44 -0.76 -2.95
C TRP A 153 -3.55 -1.11 -3.93
N ALA A 154 -4.23 -0.10 -4.45
CA ALA A 154 -5.15 -0.27 -5.56
C ALA A 154 -4.37 -0.08 -6.87
N VAL A 155 -4.36 -1.10 -7.73
CA VAL A 155 -3.64 -1.08 -9.01
C VAL A 155 -4.62 -1.31 -10.15
N SER A 156 -4.61 -0.41 -11.14
CA SER A 156 -5.49 -0.48 -12.31
C SER A 156 -4.94 0.34 -13.48
N ASP A 157 -5.40 0.03 -14.68
CA ASP A 157 -5.22 0.83 -15.91
C ASP A 157 -6.26 1.97 -16.02
N LEU A 158 -7.16 2.12 -15.04
CA LEU A 158 -8.05 3.28 -14.91
C LEU A 158 -7.28 4.59 -14.83
N GLY A 159 -7.91 5.69 -15.27
CA GLY A 159 -7.41 7.04 -15.06
C GLY A 159 -7.17 7.33 -13.57
N ALA A 160 -6.16 8.13 -13.26
CA ALA A 160 -5.73 8.42 -11.89
C ALA A 160 -6.87 8.98 -11.01
N ASP A 161 -7.72 9.83 -11.58
CA ASP A 161 -8.88 10.41 -10.88
C ASP A 161 -9.93 9.33 -10.53
N GLU A 162 -10.23 8.42 -11.46
CA GLU A 162 -11.17 7.31 -11.23
C GLU A 162 -10.64 6.32 -10.19
N LEU A 163 -9.32 6.08 -10.17
CA LEU A 163 -8.68 5.24 -9.17
C LEU A 163 -8.64 5.93 -7.79
N SER A 164 -8.46 7.26 -7.75
CA SER A 164 -8.58 8.04 -6.52
C SER A 164 -9.99 7.94 -5.96
N GLU A 165 -11.00 8.14 -6.82
CA GLU A 165 -12.42 8.03 -6.48
C GLU A 165 -12.76 6.66 -5.88
N PHE A 166 -12.23 5.57 -6.45
CA PHE A 166 -12.36 4.23 -5.88
C PHE A 166 -11.87 4.17 -4.44
N GLY A 167 -10.64 4.62 -4.20
CA GLY A 167 -10.03 4.55 -2.88
C GLY A 167 -10.73 5.45 -1.86
N ASP A 168 -11.20 6.64 -2.26
CA ASP A 168 -11.93 7.55 -1.38
C ASP A 168 -13.28 6.95 -0.96
N LYS A 169 -14.00 6.33 -1.89
CA LYS A 169 -15.25 5.59 -1.61
C LYS A 169 -15.01 4.39 -0.71
N PHE A 170 -13.94 3.62 -0.96
CA PHE A 170 -13.56 2.49 -0.14
C PHE A 170 -13.23 2.92 1.30
N GLU A 171 -12.39 3.94 1.47
CA GLU A 171 -12.04 4.47 2.79
C GLU A 171 -13.25 5.03 3.54
N SER A 172 -14.16 5.71 2.83
CA SER A 172 -15.39 6.25 3.42
C SER A 172 -16.31 5.13 3.90
N ALA A 173 -16.53 4.10 3.08
CA ALA A 173 -17.32 2.94 3.46
C ALA A 173 -16.68 2.13 4.60
N MET A 174 -15.35 2.01 4.62
CA MET A 174 -14.60 1.41 5.73
C MET A 174 -14.80 2.15 7.06
N ARG A 175 -14.97 3.48 7.02
CA ARG A 175 -15.27 4.27 8.23
C ARG A 175 -16.71 4.06 8.68
N ALA A 176 -17.67 4.11 7.75
CA ALA A 176 -19.09 3.90 8.05
C ALA A 176 -19.38 2.51 8.64
N ASN A 177 -18.80 1.44 8.07
CA ASN A 177 -18.96 0.06 8.58
C ASN A 177 -18.35 -0.19 9.96
N LYS A 178 -17.53 0.73 10.48
CA LYS A 178 -17.00 0.63 11.85
C LYS A 178 -17.93 1.30 12.87
N GLU A 179 -18.71 2.29 12.43
CA GLU A 179 -19.56 3.11 13.28
C GLU A 179 -20.98 2.54 13.44
N GLY A 180 -21.35 1.56 12.61
CA GLY A 180 -22.56 0.74 12.75
C GLY A 180 -22.24 -0.64 13.32
#